data_AF-A0A0L7QK78-F1
#
_entry.id   AF-A0A0L7QK78-F1
#
_cell.length_a   1.000
_cell.length_b   1.000
_cell.length_c   1.000
_cell.angle_alpha   90.00
_cell.angle_beta   90.00
_cell.angle_gamma   90.00
#
_symmetry.space_group_name_H-M   'P 1'
#
loop_
_entity.id
_entity.type
_entity.pdbx_description
1 polymer ?
#
loop_
_entity_poly.entity_id
_entity_poly.type
_entity_poly.pdbx_seq_one_letter_code
_entity_poly.pdbx_strand_id
1 'polypeptide(L)'
;ISKNKYALIGSVRSIAQIISFEIRLFLIIFIFIILTERFSLKDLEKLQGNNISLFILTSPIYIIFFTRILIELNRTPFDLIEGESELVSGFNVEYYRRFFVLIFLSEYSRIVFIRFIITIFFFNYSINSIIFYIILTFHILIIL
;
A
#
# COMPACT_ATOMS: atom_id res chain seq x y z
N ILE A 1 10.24 -25.16 -6.49
CA ILE A 1 10.97 -24.46 -7.57
C ILE A 1 10.44 -24.98 -8.89
N SER A 2 9.64 -24.18 -9.58
CA SER A 2 9.16 -24.53 -10.90
C SER A 2 10.31 -24.54 -11.89
N LYS A 3 10.24 -25.45 -12.86
CA LYS A 3 11.24 -25.61 -13.92
C LYS A 3 11.01 -24.65 -15.09
N ASN A 4 10.09 -23.69 -14.96
CA ASN A 4 9.72 -22.81 -16.04
C ASN A 4 10.58 -21.53 -16.02
N LYS A 5 11.47 -21.40 -17.01
CA LYS A 5 12.38 -20.26 -17.15
C LYS A 5 11.64 -18.93 -17.30
N TYR A 6 10.44 -18.95 -17.87
CA TYR A 6 9.61 -17.75 -18.07
C TYR A 6 9.00 -17.24 -16.77
N ALA A 7 8.43 -18.15 -15.96
CA ALA A 7 7.91 -17.81 -14.63
C ALA A 7 9.01 -17.22 -13.72
N LEU A 8 10.24 -17.73 -13.84
CA LEU A 8 11.38 -17.20 -13.11
C LEU A 8 11.71 -15.75 -13.51
N ILE A 9 11.72 -15.42 -14.80
CA ILE A 9 11.98 -14.05 -15.28
C ILE A 9 10.88 -13.09 -14.82
N GLY A 10 9.62 -13.52 -14.89
CA GLY A 10 8.48 -12.79 -14.34
C GLY A 10 8.62 -12.52 -12.84
N SER A 11 8.99 -13.53 -12.07
CA SER A 11 9.22 -13.39 -10.63
C SER A 11 10.34 -12.40 -10.31
N VAL A 12 11.47 -12.44 -11.03
CA VAL A 12 12.60 -11.53 -10.78
C VAL A 12 12.22 -10.08 -11.09
N ARG A 13 11.45 -9.83 -12.16
CA ARG A 13 10.91 -8.50 -12.47
C ARG A 13 9.97 -8.00 -11.38
N SER A 14 9.06 -8.86 -10.90
CA SER A 14 8.13 -8.51 -9.82
C SER A 14 8.88 -8.18 -8.51
N ILE A 15 9.90 -8.96 -8.15
CA ILE A 15 10.71 -8.75 -6.94
C ILE A 15 11.45 -7.42 -7.03
N ALA A 16 12.09 -7.14 -8.18
CA ALA A 16 12.80 -5.88 -8.39
C ALA A 16 11.85 -4.67 -8.29
N GLN A 17 10.62 -4.82 -8.81
CA GLN A 17 9.57 -3.80 -8.72
C GLN A 17 9.16 -3.56 -7.26
N ILE A 18 8.85 -4.62 -6.51
CA ILE A 18 8.41 -4.54 -5.11
C ILE A 18 9.47 -3.84 -4.24
N ILE A 19 10.73 -4.25 -4.32
CA ILE A 19 11.82 -3.65 -3.53
C ILE A 19 11.98 -2.16 -3.86
N SER A 20 11.89 -1.80 -5.13
CA SER A 20 12.02 -0.41 -5.58
C SER A 20 10.91 0.49 -5.03
N PHE A 21 9.69 -0.04 -4.87
CA PHE A 21 8.57 0.72 -4.31
C PHE A 21 8.60 0.77 -2.79
N GLU A 22 9.06 -0.30 -2.14
CA GLU A 22 9.21 -0.36 -0.69
C GLU A 22 10.17 0.74 -0.18
N ILE A 23 11.32 0.91 -0.84
CA ILE A 23 12.27 1.99 -0.51
C ILE A 23 11.62 3.38 -0.63
N ARG A 24 10.75 3.59 -1.63
CA ARG A 24 10.05 4.88 -1.82
C ARG A 24 8.98 5.11 -0.76
N LEU A 25 8.30 4.06 -0.31
CA LEU A 25 7.33 4.15 0.78
C LEU A 25 8.01 4.58 2.08
N PHE A 26 9.19 4.02 2.38
CA PHE A 26 10.01 4.44 3.51
C PHE A 26 10.41 5.92 3.44
N LEU A 27 10.80 6.41 2.26
CA LEU A 27 11.14 7.83 2.07
C LEU A 27 9.95 8.76 2.37
N ILE A 28 8.72 8.38 2.00
CA ILE A 28 7.53 9.19 2.28
C ILE A 28 7.23 9.23 3.78
N ILE A 29 7.32 8.08 4.47
CA ILE A 29 7.17 8.03 5.93
C ILE A 29 8.26 8.86 6.62
N PHE A 30 9.49 8.86 6.08
CA PHE A 30 10.58 9.65 6.63
C PHE A 30 10.32 11.16 6.58
N ILE A 31 9.68 11.66 5.51
CA ILE A 31 9.24 13.07 5.43
C ILE A 31 8.27 13.40 6.58
N PHE A 32 7.34 12.50 6.91
CA PHE A 32 6.43 12.70 8.05
C PHE A 32 7.15 12.73 9.39
N ILE A 33 8.14 11.86 9.60
CA ILE A 33 8.94 11.84 10.82
C ILE A 33 9.71 13.15 10.98
N ILE A 34 10.26 13.70 9.88
CA ILE A 34 10.93 15.01 9.92
C ILE A 34 9.93 16.11 10.27
N LEU A 35 8.72 16.08 9.71
CA LEU A 35 7.69 17.09 9.99
C LEU A 35 7.21 17.08 11.44
N THR A 36 7.20 15.91 12.09
CA THR A 36 6.71 15.78 13.47
C THR A 36 7.78 15.83 14.53
N GLU A 37 9.05 15.65 14.14
CA GLU A 37 10.22 15.54 15.03
C GLU A 37 10.08 14.46 16.13
N ARG A 38 9.04 13.63 16.02
CA ARG A 38 8.62 12.64 17.00
C ARG A 38 8.13 11.39 16.30
N PHE A 39 8.43 10.24 16.89
CA PHE A 39 8.08 8.93 16.37
C PHE A 39 6.70 8.42 16.83
N SER A 40 5.96 9.20 17.63
CA SER A 40 4.68 8.75 18.19
C SER A 40 3.50 9.10 17.27
N LEU A 41 2.65 8.11 16.98
CA LEU A 41 1.43 8.31 16.18
C LEU A 41 0.47 9.31 16.83
N LYS A 42 0.44 9.37 18.17
CA LYS A 42 -0.41 10.33 18.91
C LYS A 42 0.06 11.77 18.75
N ASP A 43 1.36 12.00 18.58
CA ASP A 43 1.89 13.33 18.31
C ASP A 43 1.63 13.75 16.85
N LEU A 44 1.65 12.81 15.91
CA LEU A 44 1.20 13.01 14.53
C LEU A 44 -0.27 13.49 14.48
N GLU A 45 -1.19 12.81 15.19
CA GLU A 45 -2.60 13.22 15.28
C GLU A 45 -2.74 14.66 15.82
N LYS A 46 -2.05 14.99 16.92
CA LYS A 46 -2.12 16.34 17.51
C LYS A 46 -1.61 17.42 16.56
N LEU A 47 -0.53 17.16 15.83
CA LEU A 47 0.07 18.10 14.90
C LEU A 47 -0.83 18.38 13.70
N GLN A 48 -1.51 17.34 13.19
CA GLN A 48 -2.44 17.51 12.08
C GLN A 48 -3.72 18.25 12.51
N GLY A 49 -4.18 18.08 13.75
CA GLY A 49 -5.40 18.74 14.25
C GLY A 49 -5.28 20.22 14.54
N ASN A 50 -4.10 20.70 14.91
CA ASN A 50 -3.91 22.11 15.23
C ASN A 50 -3.55 22.97 14.00
N ASN A 51 -3.06 22.37 12.90
CA ASN A 51 -2.48 23.10 11.78
C ASN A 51 -3.16 22.78 10.43
N ILE A 52 -4.13 23.61 10.04
CA ILE A 52 -4.74 23.58 8.69
C ILE A 52 -3.68 23.75 7.58
N SER A 53 -2.61 24.51 7.84
CA SER A 53 -1.49 24.68 6.91
C SER A 53 -0.73 23.37 6.66
N LEU A 54 -0.64 22.50 7.67
CA LEU A 54 0.05 21.21 7.54
C LEU A 54 -0.76 20.25 6.66
N PHE A 55 -2.10 20.28 6.77
CA PHE A 55 -2.97 19.52 5.88
C PHE A 55 -2.75 19.91 4.40
N ILE A 56 -2.69 21.22 4.11
CA ILE A 56 -2.42 21.72 2.76
C ILE A 56 -1.05 21.25 2.25
N LEU A 57 -0.01 21.32 3.09
CA LEU A 57 1.33 20.84 2.75
C LEU A 57 1.38 19.32 2.49
N THR A 58 0.61 18.54 3.25
CA THR A 58 0.56 17.08 3.11
C THR A 58 -0.32 16.60 1.95
N SER A 59 -1.19 17.45 1.41
CA SER A 59 -2.09 17.08 0.30
C SER A 59 -1.39 16.63 -1.00
N PRO A 60 -0.31 17.26 -1.50
CA PRO A 60 0.43 16.72 -2.65
C PRO A 60 1.16 15.41 -2.32
N ILE A 61 1.66 15.29 -1.09
CA ILE A 61 2.35 14.08 -0.61
C ILE A 61 1.35 12.90 -0.57
N TYR A 62 0.09 13.17 -0.22
CA TYR A 62 -0.99 12.18 -0.22
C TYR A 62 -1.24 11.61 -1.62
N ILE A 63 -1.30 12.45 -2.66
CA ILE A 63 -1.52 12.00 -4.04
C ILE A 63 -0.36 11.10 -4.50
N ILE A 64 0.88 11.48 -4.19
CA ILE A 64 2.07 10.68 -4.51
C ILE A 64 2.01 9.35 -3.76
N PHE A 65 1.70 9.36 -2.46
CA PHE A 65 1.59 8.14 -1.66
C PHE A 65 0.47 7.21 -2.17
N PHE A 66 -0.69 7.78 -2.52
CA PHE A 66 -1.83 7.04 -3.04
C PHE A 66 -1.51 6.31 -4.35
N THR A 67 -0.85 6.99 -5.30
CA THR A 67 -0.40 6.35 -6.55
C THR A 67 0.63 5.26 -6.31
N ARG A 68 1.54 5.43 -5.34
CA ARG A 68 2.52 4.39 -4.98
C ARG A 68 1.87 3.15 -4.41
N ILE A 69 0.82 3.31 -3.62
CA ILE A 69 0.12 2.19 -3.00
C ILE A 69 -0.68 1.40 -4.03
N LEU A 70 -1.25 2.05 -5.04
CA LEU A 70 -1.86 1.35 -6.17
C LEU A 70 -0.86 0.43 -6.88
N ILE A 71 0.37 0.92 -7.09
CA ILE A 71 1.43 0.15 -7.73
C ILE A 71 1.90 -0.99 -6.83
N GLU A 72 2.10 -0.74 -5.54
CA GLU A 72 2.55 -1.76 -4.60
C GLU A 72 1.53 -2.88 -4.45
N LEU A 73 0.23 -2.53 -4.42
CA LEU A 73 -0.87 -3.49 -4.35
C LEU A 73 -1.10 -4.24 -5.67
N ASN A 74 -0.33 -3.96 -6.73
CA ASN A 74 -0.51 -4.52 -8.06
C ASN A 74 -1.96 -4.41 -8.55
N ARG A 75 -2.62 -3.27 -8.30
CA ARG A 75 -4.00 -3.04 -8.74
C ARG A 75 -4.04 -2.15 -9.96
N THR A 76 -5.11 -2.29 -10.74
CA THR A 76 -5.37 -1.47 -11.92
C THR A 76 -5.27 0.02 -11.55
N PRO A 77 -4.60 0.84 -12.36
CA PRO A 77 -4.06 0.59 -13.71
C PRO A 77 -2.62 0.03 -13.77
N PHE A 78 -1.99 -0.28 -12.64
CA PHE A 78 -0.58 -0.70 -12.56
C PHE A 78 -0.40 -2.21 -12.29
N ASP A 79 -1.33 -3.01 -12.81
CA ASP A 79 -1.33 -4.45 -12.66
C ASP A 79 -0.52 -5.16 -13.77
N LEU A 80 0.78 -4.86 -13.79
CA LEU A 80 1.72 -5.41 -14.80
C LEU A 80 2.05 -6.88 -14.57
N ILE A 81 1.91 -7.35 -13.32
CA ILE A 81 2.29 -8.70 -12.89
C ILE A 81 1.17 -9.69 -13.21
N GLU A 82 -0.10 -9.27 -13.17
CA GLU A 82 -1.22 -10.15 -13.54
C GLU A 82 -1.67 -9.94 -15.01
N GLY A 83 -1.46 -8.75 -15.58
CA GLY A 83 -1.80 -8.41 -16.96
C GLY A 83 -0.95 -9.12 -18.04
N GLU A 84 0.31 -9.46 -17.74
CA GLU A 84 1.14 -10.32 -18.61
C GLU A 84 0.81 -11.81 -18.36
N SER A 85 -0.44 -12.16 -18.64
CA SER A 85 -1.06 -13.48 -18.38
C SER A 85 -0.29 -14.68 -18.96
N GLU A 86 0.55 -14.46 -19.95
CA GLU A 86 1.37 -15.46 -20.65
C GLU A 86 2.68 -15.83 -19.91
N LEU A 87 3.18 -14.96 -19.02
CA LEU A 87 4.48 -15.12 -18.36
C LEU A 87 4.40 -15.28 -16.84
N VAL A 88 3.34 -14.80 -16.20
CA VAL A 88 3.35 -14.53 -14.74
C VAL A 88 2.17 -15.12 -13.96
N SER A 89 1.12 -15.62 -14.65
CA SER A 89 0.07 -16.44 -14.01
C SER A 89 0.55 -17.85 -13.59
N GLY A 90 1.86 -18.09 -13.63
CA GLY A 90 2.48 -19.36 -13.21
C GLY A 90 2.12 -19.76 -11.78
N PHE A 91 1.91 -18.81 -10.86
CA PHE A 91 1.48 -19.15 -9.50
C PHE A 91 0.02 -19.63 -9.43
N ASN A 92 -0.87 -19.14 -10.29
CA ASN A 92 -2.25 -19.64 -10.39
C ASN A 92 -2.30 -21.07 -10.94
N VAL A 93 -1.31 -21.47 -11.74
CA VAL A 93 -1.19 -22.82 -12.32
C VAL A 93 -0.37 -23.78 -11.44
N GLU A 94 0.59 -23.27 -10.67
CA GLU A 94 1.51 -24.08 -9.85
C GLU A 94 0.98 -24.33 -8.43
N TYR A 95 0.28 -23.36 -7.82
CA TYR A 95 -0.26 -23.50 -6.47
C TYR A 95 -1.72 -23.92 -6.51
N TYR A 96 -1.99 -25.16 -6.08
CA TYR A 96 -3.35 -25.70 -6.00
C TYR A 96 -3.92 -25.61 -4.57
N ARG A 97 -5.27 -25.48 -4.49
CA ARG A 97 -6.09 -25.63 -3.29
C ARG A 97 -5.71 -24.67 -2.14
N ARG A 98 -5.09 -25.18 -1.07
CA ARG A 98 -4.88 -24.44 0.19
C ARG A 98 -3.84 -23.32 0.04
N PHE A 99 -2.78 -23.54 -0.72
CA PHE A 99 -1.73 -22.52 -0.91
C PHE A 99 -2.23 -21.36 -1.76
N PHE A 100 -3.09 -21.61 -2.74
CA PHE A 100 -3.76 -20.57 -3.52
C PHE A 100 -4.59 -19.64 -2.62
N VAL A 101 -5.40 -20.21 -1.73
CA VAL A 101 -6.21 -19.42 -0.78
C VAL A 101 -5.35 -18.55 0.12
N LEU A 102 -4.20 -19.06 0.58
CA LEU A 102 -3.28 -18.29 1.43
C LEU A 102 -2.65 -17.10 0.68
N ILE A 103 -2.35 -17.24 -0.61
CA ILE A 103 -1.83 -16.15 -1.43
C ILE A 103 -2.86 -15.02 -1.51
N PHE A 104 -4.10 -15.31 -1.90
CA PHE A 104 -5.16 -14.30 -1.93
C PHE A 104 -5.42 -13.68 -0.57
N LEU A 105 -5.47 -14.50 0.50
CA LEU A 105 -5.66 -13.97 1.85
C LEU A 105 -4.54 -12.98 2.23
N SER A 106 -3.29 -13.30 1.87
CA SER A 106 -2.15 -12.42 2.14
C SER A 106 -2.22 -11.11 1.35
N GLU A 107 -2.66 -11.16 0.09
CA GLU A 107 -2.86 -9.96 -0.74
C GLU A 107 -3.95 -9.07 -0.18
N TYR A 108 -5.11 -9.63 0.20
CA TYR A 108 -6.20 -8.87 0.80
C TYR A 108 -5.81 -8.29 2.17
N SER A 109 -5.10 -9.06 3.00
CA SER A 109 -4.59 -8.55 4.28
C SER A 109 -3.65 -7.36 4.08
N ARG A 110 -2.80 -7.40 3.05
CA ARG A 110 -1.89 -6.31 2.70
C ARG A 110 -2.63 -5.06 2.24
N ILE A 111 -3.69 -5.21 1.44
CA ILE A 111 -4.56 -4.11 1.02
C ILE A 111 -5.11 -3.40 2.26
N VAL A 112 -5.74 -4.13 3.19
CA VAL A 112 -6.34 -3.53 4.39
C VAL A 112 -5.30 -2.83 5.25
N PHE A 113 -4.14 -3.46 5.46
CA PHE A 113 -3.08 -2.91 6.31
C PHE A 113 -2.54 -1.57 5.80
N ILE A 114 -2.26 -1.47 4.50
CA ILE A 114 -1.71 -0.24 3.92
C ILE A 114 -2.75 0.90 3.96
N ARG A 115 -4.05 0.59 3.84
CA ARG A 115 -5.12 1.60 3.97
C ARG A 115 -5.20 2.18 5.37
N PHE A 116 -5.04 1.34 6.39
CA PHE A 116 -4.98 1.79 7.77
C PHE A 116 -3.81 2.77 8.00
N ILE A 117 -2.64 2.46 7.45
CA ILE A 117 -1.46 3.35 7.51
C ILE A 117 -1.76 4.69 6.83
N ILE A 118 -2.29 4.69 5.60
CA ILE A 118 -2.64 5.94 4.89
C ILE A 118 -3.54 6.83 5.74
N THR A 119 -4.60 6.24 6.31
CA THR A 119 -5.59 7.01 7.08
C THR A 119 -4.95 7.69 8.29
N ILE A 120 -4.01 7.05 8.97
CA ILE A 120 -3.33 7.64 10.13
C ILE A 120 -2.34 8.74 9.71
N PHE A 121 -1.60 8.52 8.63
CA PHE A 121 -0.55 9.46 8.21
C PHE A 121 -1.08 10.74 7.58
N PHE A 122 -2.26 10.72 6.94
CA PHE A 122 -2.77 11.87 6.19
C PHE A 122 -4.08 12.45 6.71
N PHE A 123 -4.90 11.65 7.41
CA PHE A 123 -6.20 12.10 7.87
C PHE A 123 -6.22 12.21 9.39
N ASN A 124 -6.49 13.43 9.86
CA ASN A 124 -6.55 13.76 11.27
C ASN A 124 -7.86 13.29 11.92
N TYR A 125 -7.97 11.99 12.17
CA TYR A 125 -9.08 11.45 12.94
C TYR A 125 -8.53 10.57 14.04
N SER A 126 -9.00 10.80 15.26
CA SER A 126 -8.72 9.89 16.36
C SER A 126 -9.17 8.48 15.97
N ILE A 127 -8.34 7.49 16.30
CA ILE A 127 -8.56 6.08 15.96
C ILE A 127 -9.95 5.60 16.42
N ASN A 128 -10.46 6.13 17.53
CA ASN A 128 -11.78 5.78 18.09
C ASN A 128 -12.96 6.54 17.49
N SER A 129 -12.74 7.49 16.57
CA SER A 129 -13.84 8.23 15.98
C SER A 129 -14.57 7.42 14.90
N ILE A 130 -15.89 7.57 14.85
CA ILE A 130 -16.72 6.97 13.79
C ILE A 130 -16.28 7.45 12.41
N ILE A 131 -15.81 8.70 12.32
CA ILE A 131 -15.35 9.32 11.08
C ILE A 131 -14.10 8.61 10.54
N PHE A 132 -13.19 8.17 11.42
CA PHE A 132 -12.03 7.37 11.03
C PHE A 132 -12.46 6.08 10.32
N TYR A 133 -13.41 5.34 10.89
CA TYR A 133 -13.91 4.10 10.28
C TYR A 133 -14.61 4.35 8.94
N ILE A 134 -15.38 5.43 8.80
CA ILE A 134 -16.02 5.80 7.52
C ILE A 134 -14.96 6.05 6.44
N ILE A 135 -13.93 6.83 6.76
CA ILE A 135 -12.87 7.16 5.80
C ILE A 135 -12.03 5.93 5.43
N LEU A 136 -11.78 5.05 6.39
CA LEU A 136 -11.12 3.77 6.16
C LEU A 136 -11.93 2.89 5.21
N THR A 137 -13.25 2.79 5.41
CA THR A 137 -14.12 2.02 4.50
C THR A 137 -14.14 2.64 3.09
N PHE A 138 -14.15 3.97 2.98
CA PHE A 138 -14.06 4.65 1.69
C PHE A 138 -12.73 4.38 0.98
N HIS A 139 -11.61 4.42 1.71
CA HIS A 139 -10.28 4.10 1.17
C HIS A 139 -10.19 2.66 0.67
N ILE A 140 -10.81 1.71 1.38
CA ILE A 140 -10.86 0.32 0.94
C ILE A 140 -11.69 0.20 -0.34
N LEU A 141 -12.85 0.87 -0.39
CA LEU A 141 -13.78 0.79 -1.52
C LEU A 141 -13.24 1.43 -2.81
N ILE A 142 -12.35 2.43 -2.73
CA ILE A 142 -11.76 3.05 -3.93
C ILE A 142 -10.83 2.08 -4.70
N ILE A 143 -10.25 1.08 -4.03
CA ILE A 143 -9.20 0.21 -4.64
C ILE A 143 -9.62 -1.24 -4.79
N LEU A 144 -10.55 -1.71 -3.96
CA LEU A 144 -11.15 -3.03 -4.13
C LEU A 144 -12.04 -3.04 -5.38
#